data_AF-A0A6N2TL89-F1
#
_entry.id   AF-A0A6N2TL89-F1
#
_cell.length_a   1.000
_cell.length_b   1.000
_cell.length_c   1.000
_cell.angle_alpha   90.00
_cell.angle_beta   90.00
_cell.angle_gamma   90.00
#
_symmetry.space_group_name_H-M   'P 1'
#
loop_
_entity.id
_entity.type
_entity.pdbx_description
1 polymer ?
#
loop_
_entity_poly.entity_id
_entity_poly.type
_entity_poly.pdbx_seq_one_letter_code
_entity_poly.pdbx_strand_id
1 'polypeptide(L)'
;MNQERVTTENTEEKAAEVTTQSETTQQPEKAIRPKGKWFGRGIYGSKDVPIRILDGLIGVLIVVIVGMIIFFAVRGGFNIVYDTDGGSEVAARKVRYGEFLTEPETPYKPGYTFDGWYTEKEGETVLWYFQSEKVTGDMTLTAHWVPAQFTVKFDYDGGTGADGSTVESKQVTFGETYGELPTPVKEGSTFGGWEYSGQIITADTVVQMTGEHVLTATWN
;
A
#
# COMPACT_ATOMS: atom_id res chain seq x y z
N MET A 1 58.39 53.69 -12.27
CA MET A 1 56.93 53.53 -12.11
C MET A 1 56.69 53.29 -10.63
N ASN A 2 56.13 54.31 -9.96
CA ASN A 2 55.86 54.45 -8.51
C ASN A 2 54.48 53.88 -8.17
N GLN A 3 54.08 53.53 -6.94
CA GLN A 3 54.75 53.29 -5.65
C GLN A 3 53.71 52.65 -4.71
N GLU A 4 54.15 51.83 -3.76
CA GLU A 4 53.43 51.45 -2.54
C GLU A 4 53.41 52.60 -1.50
N ARG A 5 52.38 52.63 -0.62
CA ARG A 5 52.46 52.47 0.87
C ARG A 5 51.39 53.27 1.67
N VAL A 6 50.70 52.55 2.57
CA VAL A 6 50.40 52.82 4.03
C VAL A 6 49.59 54.10 4.35
N THR A 7 48.50 54.19 5.15
CA THR A 7 48.28 53.79 6.57
C THR A 7 46.84 54.12 7.05
N THR A 8 46.33 53.35 8.04
CA THR A 8 45.36 53.67 9.16
C THR A 8 43.90 54.05 8.83
N GLU A 9 42.85 53.70 9.57
CA GLU A 9 42.60 53.65 11.05
C GLU A 9 41.27 52.85 11.29
N ASN A 10 41.23 51.78 12.08
CA ASN A 10 40.82 51.66 13.50
C ASN A 10 39.46 52.22 13.96
N THR A 11 38.69 51.34 14.65
CA THR A 11 37.88 51.48 15.90
C THR A 11 36.58 50.65 15.76
N GLU A 12 36.47 49.39 16.22
CA GLU A 12 36.12 48.92 17.60
C GLU A 12 34.85 49.61 18.18
N GLU A 13 33.87 49.02 18.88
CA GLU A 13 33.76 47.83 19.73
C GLU A 13 32.26 47.61 20.12
N LYS A 14 31.90 46.34 20.42
CA LYS A 14 31.02 45.81 21.49
C LYS A 14 29.71 46.50 21.99
N ALA A 15 28.66 45.67 21.99
CA ALA A 15 28.03 44.93 23.12
C ALA A 15 27.50 45.61 24.41
N ALA A 16 26.52 44.89 24.99
CA ALA A 16 25.84 44.98 26.32
C ALA A 16 24.61 45.91 26.36
N GLU A 17 23.37 45.41 26.49
CA GLU A 17 22.70 44.77 27.65
C GLU A 17 22.27 45.77 28.74
N VAL A 18 21.16 45.44 29.42
CA VAL A 18 20.69 45.91 30.75
C VAL A 18 19.47 46.85 30.76
N THR A 19 18.28 46.23 30.82
CA THR A 19 17.39 46.15 32.00
C THR A 19 17.09 47.43 32.83
N THR A 20 15.84 47.89 32.70
CA THR A 20 14.89 48.26 33.79
C THR A 20 14.81 49.72 34.29
N GLN A 21 13.55 50.06 34.64
CA GLN A 21 13.05 51.13 35.54
C GLN A 21 12.74 52.45 34.82
N SER A 22 11.65 53.18 35.07
CA SER A 22 10.51 53.05 35.99
C SER A 22 9.56 54.22 35.71
N GLU A 23 8.26 53.96 35.88
CA GLU A 23 7.16 54.82 36.35
C GLU A 23 7.21 56.37 36.31
N THR A 24 6.04 56.89 35.91
CA THR A 24 5.34 58.10 36.41
C THR A 24 5.89 59.45 35.90
N THR A 25 5.12 60.25 35.14
CA THR A 25 4.12 61.18 35.71
C THR A 25 3.30 61.88 34.60
N GLN A 26 1.98 61.78 34.73
CA GLN A 26 0.91 62.74 34.40
C GLN A 26 0.61 63.23 32.95
N GLN A 27 -0.67 63.01 32.65
CA GLN A 27 -1.58 63.54 31.63
C GLN A 27 -1.56 65.08 31.46
N PRO A 28 -2.07 65.58 30.31
CA PRO A 28 -3.23 66.46 30.40
C PRO A 28 -4.40 66.04 29.50
N GLU A 29 -5.54 65.86 30.18
CA GLU A 29 -6.92 66.20 29.84
C GLU A 29 -7.43 66.38 28.38
N LYS A 30 -8.52 65.63 28.10
CA LYS A 30 -9.70 65.83 27.21
C LYS A 30 -9.57 65.84 25.68
N ALA A 31 -10.22 64.82 25.07
CA ALA A 31 -11.35 65.04 24.17
C ALA A 31 -12.22 63.76 24.05
N ILE A 32 -13.48 63.84 24.48
CA ILE A 32 -14.48 62.77 24.37
C ILE A 32 -14.98 62.71 22.92
N ARG A 33 -14.90 61.54 22.26
CA ARG A 33 -15.60 61.27 20.99
C ARG A 33 -16.88 60.45 21.27
N PRO A 34 -18.04 60.79 20.67
CA PRO A 34 -19.28 60.07 20.93
C PRO A 34 -19.25 58.67 20.29
N LYS A 35 -19.69 57.67 21.06
CA LYS A 35 -19.84 56.28 20.59
C LYS A 35 -20.93 56.21 19.51
N GLY A 36 -20.53 56.05 18.25
CA GLY A 36 -21.44 55.62 17.18
C GLY A 36 -21.87 54.17 17.41
N LYS A 37 -23.18 53.94 17.43
CA LYS A 37 -23.79 52.59 17.51
C LYS A 37 -23.48 51.80 16.23
N TRP A 38 -22.69 50.74 16.36
CA TRP A 38 -22.52 49.72 15.33
C TRP A 38 -23.77 48.83 15.27
N PHE A 39 -24.57 48.92 14.19
CA PHE A 39 -25.73 48.06 13.96
C PHE A 39 -25.32 46.78 13.22
N GLY A 40 -24.83 45.80 13.96
CA GLY A 40 -24.77 44.41 13.51
C GLY A 40 -26.17 43.82 13.60
N ARG A 41 -26.94 43.85 12.50
CA ARG A 41 -28.29 43.27 12.44
C ARG A 41 -28.17 41.75 12.32
N GLY A 42 -27.94 41.10 13.46
CA GLY A 42 -27.96 39.65 13.59
C GLY A 42 -29.37 39.09 13.42
N ILE A 43 -29.42 37.84 12.97
CA ILE A 43 -30.58 36.95 12.72
C ILE A 43 -31.63 36.83 13.85
N TYR A 44 -31.48 37.54 14.98
CA TYR A 44 -32.40 37.52 16.12
C TYR A 44 -33.41 38.66 16.07
N GLY A 45 -34.04 38.87 14.91
CA GLY A 45 -35.14 39.82 14.76
C GLY A 45 -36.45 39.24 15.27
N SER A 46 -37.00 39.86 16.32
CA SER A 46 -38.40 39.82 16.79
C SER A 46 -38.92 38.66 17.65
N LYS A 47 -38.07 37.95 18.40
CA LYS A 47 -38.53 37.13 19.55
C LYS A 47 -37.59 37.32 20.73
N ASP A 48 -38.13 37.78 21.86
CA ASP A 48 -37.38 38.03 23.10
C ASP A 48 -36.94 36.69 23.74
N VAL A 49 -35.86 36.10 23.21
CA VAL A 49 -35.25 34.92 23.81
C VAL A 49 -34.23 35.40 24.85
N PRO A 50 -34.40 35.05 26.13
CA PRO A 50 -33.41 35.36 27.16
C PRO A 50 -32.06 34.77 26.76
N ILE A 51 -30.98 35.57 26.86
CA ILE A 51 -29.62 35.18 26.48
C ILE A 51 -29.22 33.82 27.10
N ARG A 52 -29.70 33.53 28.32
CA ARG A 52 -29.46 32.26 29.04
C ARG A 52 -30.07 31.02 28.35
N ILE A 53 -31.19 31.18 27.65
CA ILE A 53 -31.83 30.10 26.87
C ILE A 53 -31.08 29.90 25.55
N LEU A 54 -30.57 31.00 24.97
CA LEU A 54 -29.75 30.95 23.75
C LEU A 54 -28.42 30.23 23.99
N ASP A 55 -27.73 30.50 25.11
CA ASP A 55 -26.49 29.81 25.49
C ASP A 55 -26.72 28.31 25.74
N GLY A 56 -27.84 27.96 26.37
CA GLY A 56 -28.24 26.56 26.57
C GLY A 56 -28.52 25.83 25.25
N LEU A 57 -29.24 26.47 24.32
CA LEU A 57 -29.51 25.93 22.98
C LEU A 57 -28.23 25.78 22.15
N ILE A 58 -27.32 26.74 22.22
CA ILE A 58 -26.00 26.67 21.55
C ILE A 58 -25.17 25.54 22.15
N GLY A 59 -25.14 25.39 23.48
CA GLY A 59 -24.45 24.29 24.15
C GLY A 59 -24.99 22.91 23.73
N VAL A 60 -26.32 22.75 23.68
CA VAL A 60 -26.96 21.52 23.21
C VAL A 60 -26.64 21.26 21.73
N LEU A 61 -26.69 22.28 20.88
CA LEU A 61 -26.35 22.17 19.46
C LEU A 61 -24.88 21.74 19.27
N ILE A 62 -23.95 22.30 20.05
CA ILE A 62 -22.52 21.92 20.01
C ILE A 62 -22.35 20.46 20.42
N VAL A 63 -22.99 20.01 21.50
CA VAL A 63 -22.92 18.61 21.94
C VAL A 63 -23.51 17.66 20.90
N VAL A 64 -24.61 18.05 20.24
CA VAL A 64 -25.22 17.26 19.15
C VAL A 64 -24.32 17.24 17.91
N ILE A 65 -23.71 18.36 17.52
CA ILE A 65 -22.79 18.45 16.38
C ILE A 65 -21.52 17.64 16.67
N VAL A 66 -20.92 17.79 17.84
CA VAL A 66 -19.74 17.02 18.26
C VAL A 66 -20.10 15.54 18.37
N GLY A 67 -21.27 15.21 18.91
CA GLY A 67 -21.80 13.85 18.97
C GLY A 67 -22.03 13.24 17.59
N MET A 68 -22.56 14.01 16.63
CA MET A 68 -22.70 13.59 15.23
C MET A 68 -21.34 13.44 14.55
N ILE A 69 -20.40 14.37 14.75
CA ILE A 69 -19.04 14.27 14.22
C ILE A 69 -18.36 13.01 14.76
N ILE A 70 -18.45 12.76 16.06
CA ILE A 70 -17.93 11.53 16.68
C ILE A 70 -18.68 10.31 16.15
N PHE A 71 -20.00 10.37 16.00
CA PHE A 71 -20.80 9.25 15.47
C PHE A 71 -20.43 8.91 14.03
N PHE A 72 -20.35 9.89 13.14
CA PHE A 72 -19.92 9.70 11.75
C PHE A 72 -18.44 9.30 11.66
N ALA A 73 -17.58 9.84 12.52
CA ALA A 73 -16.18 9.44 12.57
C ALA A 73 -15.99 8.01 13.10
N VAL A 74 -16.78 7.57 14.09
CA VAL A 74 -16.63 6.26 14.76
C VAL A 74 -17.40 5.15 14.05
N ARG A 75 -18.55 5.47 13.43
CA ARG A 75 -19.39 4.48 12.72
C ARG A 75 -19.30 4.56 11.20
N GLY A 76 -18.89 5.69 10.62
CA GLY A 76 -18.71 5.87 9.19
C GLY A 76 -17.38 5.30 8.73
N GLY A 77 -17.45 4.30 7.86
CA GLY A 77 -16.31 3.73 7.18
C GLY A 77 -16.83 2.73 6.15
N PHE A 78 -16.10 2.60 5.07
CA PHE A 78 -16.38 1.66 4.01
C PHE A 78 -15.79 0.29 4.34
N ASN A 79 -16.53 -0.73 3.96
CA ASN A 79 -16.13 -2.10 4.06
C ASN A 79 -15.33 -2.50 2.82
N ILE A 80 -14.10 -2.93 3.04
CA ILE A 80 -13.21 -3.43 2.00
C ILE A 80 -13.09 -4.93 2.19
N VAL A 81 -13.63 -5.67 1.22
CA VAL A 81 -13.58 -7.12 1.18
C VAL A 81 -12.42 -7.53 0.29
N TYR A 82 -11.64 -8.51 0.73
CA TYR A 82 -10.58 -9.10 -0.06
C TYR A 82 -11.05 -10.47 -0.56
N ASP A 83 -11.25 -10.60 -1.86
CA ASP A 83 -11.52 -11.89 -2.51
C ASP A 83 -10.19 -12.47 -2.99
N THR A 84 -9.75 -13.55 -2.38
CA THR A 84 -8.42 -14.12 -2.64
C THR A 84 -8.39 -15.03 -3.86
N ASP A 85 -9.51 -15.25 -4.56
CA ASP A 85 -9.63 -16.15 -5.71
C ASP A 85 -8.97 -17.52 -5.45
N GLY A 86 -9.31 -18.13 -4.31
CA GLY A 86 -8.77 -19.43 -3.90
C GLY A 86 -7.36 -19.41 -3.29
N GLY A 87 -6.79 -18.23 -3.02
CA GLY A 87 -5.64 -18.08 -2.13
C GLY A 87 -6.02 -18.11 -0.64
N SER A 88 -5.01 -18.08 0.24
CA SER A 88 -5.20 -18.00 1.69
C SER A 88 -6.05 -16.79 2.09
N GLU A 89 -6.93 -16.96 3.09
CA GLU A 89 -7.88 -15.93 3.52
C GLU A 89 -7.21 -14.63 3.97
N VAL A 90 -7.81 -13.51 3.58
CA VAL A 90 -7.42 -12.16 4.01
C VAL A 90 -8.61 -11.50 4.67
N ALA A 91 -8.42 -11.02 5.90
CA ALA A 91 -9.50 -10.41 6.67
C ALA A 91 -9.98 -9.09 6.04
N ALA A 92 -11.30 -8.92 5.94
CA ALA A 92 -11.91 -7.67 5.53
C ALA A 92 -11.55 -6.52 6.47
N ARG A 93 -11.50 -5.29 5.95
CA ARG A 93 -11.12 -4.10 6.71
C ARG A 93 -12.14 -2.99 6.54
N LYS A 94 -12.38 -2.25 7.63
CA LYS A 94 -13.19 -1.05 7.61
C LYS A 94 -12.30 0.19 7.61
N VAL A 95 -12.44 1.05 6.60
CA VAL A 95 -11.59 2.24 6.40
C VAL A 95 -12.44 3.50 6.16
N ARG A 96 -11.97 4.66 6.63
CA ARG A 96 -12.70 5.93 6.43
C ARG A 96 -12.56 6.43 4.99
N TYR A 97 -13.52 7.26 4.58
CA TYR A 97 -13.45 7.96 3.29
C TYR A 97 -12.15 8.75 3.14
N GLY A 98 -11.49 8.62 1.99
CA GLY A 98 -10.32 9.42 1.62
C GLY A 98 -9.01 8.98 2.27
N GLU A 99 -9.03 7.92 3.08
CA GLU A 99 -7.83 7.29 3.66
C GLU A 99 -7.20 6.29 2.67
N PHE A 100 -5.92 6.02 2.85
CA PHE A 100 -5.19 4.96 2.15
C PHE A 100 -5.44 3.61 2.84
N LEU A 101 -5.45 2.54 2.06
CA LEU A 101 -5.41 1.18 2.59
C LEU A 101 -3.97 0.81 2.93
N THR A 102 -3.72 0.28 4.12
CA THR A 102 -2.50 -0.49 4.36
C THR A 102 -2.64 -1.82 3.63
N GLU A 103 -1.65 -2.15 2.80
CA GLU A 103 -1.60 -3.41 2.07
C GLU A 103 -1.74 -4.61 3.04
N PRO A 104 -2.61 -5.59 2.74
CA PRO A 104 -2.72 -6.80 3.55
C PRO A 104 -1.47 -7.68 3.40
N GLU A 105 -1.37 -8.73 4.23
CA GLU A 105 -0.40 -9.79 3.95
C GLU A 105 -0.71 -10.41 2.59
N THR A 106 0.35 -10.64 1.80
CA THR A 106 0.22 -11.26 0.49
C THR A 106 -0.39 -12.65 0.64
N PRO A 107 -1.55 -12.93 0.02
CA PRO A 107 -2.14 -14.25 0.10
C PRO A 107 -1.23 -15.27 -0.57
N TYR A 108 -1.38 -16.53 -0.18
CA TYR A 108 -0.66 -17.65 -0.78
C TYR A 108 -1.61 -18.57 -1.55
N LYS A 109 -1.25 -18.90 -2.80
CA LYS A 109 -1.94 -19.87 -3.65
C LYS A 109 -0.91 -20.84 -4.24
N PRO A 110 -0.92 -22.14 -3.86
CA PRO A 110 0.05 -23.11 -4.36
C PRO A 110 0.08 -23.17 -5.90
N GLY A 111 1.28 -23.12 -6.49
CA GLY A 111 1.45 -23.18 -7.95
C GLY A 111 1.26 -21.85 -8.67
N TYR A 112 0.94 -20.76 -7.96
CA TYR A 112 0.76 -19.44 -8.55
C TYR A 112 1.62 -18.38 -7.83
N THR A 113 1.97 -17.34 -8.57
CA THR A 113 2.58 -16.11 -8.05
C THR A 113 1.50 -15.05 -7.94
N PHE A 114 1.45 -14.36 -6.79
CA PHE A 114 0.54 -13.24 -6.59
C PHE A 114 0.95 -12.07 -7.48
N ASP A 115 0.04 -11.60 -8.34
CA ASP A 115 0.28 -10.50 -9.27
C ASP A 115 -0.12 -9.15 -8.65
N GLY A 116 -1.27 -9.12 -7.98
CA GLY A 116 -1.78 -7.92 -7.35
C GLY A 116 -3.25 -8.01 -6.96
N TRP A 117 -3.74 -6.94 -6.34
CA TRP A 117 -5.14 -6.74 -6.02
C TRP A 117 -5.79 -5.87 -7.08
N TYR A 118 -6.95 -6.28 -7.59
CA TYR A 118 -7.68 -5.59 -8.64
C TYR A 118 -9.07 -5.19 -8.14
N THR A 119 -9.61 -4.09 -8.66
CA THR A 119 -10.98 -3.64 -8.38
C THR A 119 -11.71 -3.41 -9.70
N GLU A 120 -13.03 -3.50 -9.67
CA GLU A 120 -13.85 -3.01 -10.78
C GLU A 120 -14.06 -1.49 -10.64
N LYS A 121 -13.75 -0.75 -11.70
CA LYS A 121 -14.01 0.68 -11.81
C LYS A 121 -14.57 0.97 -13.18
N GLU A 122 -15.76 1.58 -13.22
CA GLU A 122 -16.43 1.95 -14.48
C GLU A 122 -16.66 0.76 -15.44
N GLY A 123 -16.75 -0.47 -14.90
CA GLY A 123 -16.92 -1.70 -15.68
C GLY A 123 -15.63 -2.34 -16.16
N GLU A 124 -14.47 -1.80 -15.79
CA GLU A 124 -13.15 -2.35 -16.11
C GLU A 124 -12.46 -2.88 -14.86
N THR A 125 -11.74 -4.00 -15.01
CA THR A 125 -10.88 -4.55 -13.95
C THR A 125 -9.55 -3.81 -13.97
N VAL A 126 -9.26 -3.06 -12.92
CA VAL A 126 -8.06 -2.23 -12.79
C VAL A 126 -7.22 -2.65 -11.60
N LEU A 127 -5.89 -2.59 -11.75
CA LEU A 127 -4.96 -2.87 -10.65
C LEU A 127 -5.07 -1.77 -9.59
N TRP A 128 -5.18 -2.16 -8.33
CA TRP A 128 -5.28 -1.27 -7.18
C TRP A 128 -3.91 -0.94 -6.61
N TYR A 129 -3.57 0.34 -6.55
CA TYR A 129 -2.30 0.82 -6.00
C TYR A 129 -2.48 1.41 -4.58
N PHE A 130 -2.13 0.63 -3.55
CA PHE A 130 -2.29 1.01 -2.13
C PHE A 130 -1.62 2.33 -1.74
N GLN A 131 -0.58 2.76 -2.46
CA GLN A 131 0.18 3.97 -2.15
C GLN A 131 -0.37 5.25 -2.79
N SER A 132 -1.22 5.14 -3.81
CA SER A 132 -1.72 6.30 -4.58
C SER A 132 -3.25 6.39 -4.58
N GLU A 133 -3.95 5.28 -4.34
CA GLU A 133 -5.41 5.23 -4.35
C GLU A 133 -6.01 5.34 -2.95
N LYS A 134 -7.17 6.01 -2.91
CA LYS A 134 -7.92 6.28 -1.68
C LYS A 134 -9.26 5.59 -1.72
N VAL A 135 -9.70 5.12 -0.57
CA VAL A 135 -11.02 4.51 -0.45
C VAL A 135 -12.11 5.58 -0.58
N THR A 136 -12.97 5.42 -1.58
CA THR A 136 -14.10 6.34 -1.84
C THR A 136 -15.46 5.69 -1.60
N GLY A 137 -15.50 4.38 -1.39
CA GLY A 137 -16.71 3.59 -1.25
C GLY A 137 -16.43 2.17 -0.75
N ASP A 138 -17.50 1.42 -0.50
CA ASP A 138 -17.41 -0.04 -0.31
C ASP A 138 -16.88 -0.65 -1.61
N MET A 139 -15.90 -1.54 -1.51
CA MET A 139 -15.29 -2.18 -2.67
C MET A 139 -14.81 -3.59 -2.32
N THR A 140 -14.67 -4.40 -3.36
CA THR A 140 -14.05 -5.71 -3.28
C THR A 140 -12.75 -5.64 -4.06
N LEU A 141 -11.65 -6.00 -3.41
CA LEU A 141 -10.36 -6.19 -4.03
C LEU A 141 -10.20 -7.68 -4.33
N THR A 142 -10.03 -8.03 -5.60
CA THR A 142 -9.87 -9.40 -6.07
C THR A 142 -8.39 -9.69 -6.35
N ALA A 143 -7.87 -10.77 -5.79
CA ALA A 143 -6.50 -11.22 -6.02
C ALA A 143 -6.37 -11.78 -7.44
N HIS A 144 -5.35 -11.33 -8.17
CA HIS A 144 -4.95 -11.91 -9.44
C HIS A 144 -3.67 -12.72 -9.28
N TRP A 145 -3.60 -13.79 -10.07
CA TRP A 145 -2.59 -14.83 -9.95
C TRP A 145 -2.01 -15.18 -11.31
N VAL A 146 -0.69 -15.31 -11.39
CA VAL A 146 0.00 -15.82 -12.58
C VAL A 146 0.52 -17.22 -12.28
N PRO A 147 0.33 -18.23 -13.17
CA PRO A 147 0.92 -19.55 -12.98
C PRO A 147 2.43 -19.45 -12.76
N ALA A 148 2.92 -20.10 -11.71
CA ALA A 148 4.34 -20.09 -11.39
C ALA A 148 5.11 -21.00 -12.34
N GLN A 149 6.38 -20.65 -12.59
CA GLN A 149 7.30 -21.50 -13.34
C GLN A 149 8.22 -22.25 -12.39
N PHE A 150 8.44 -23.53 -12.65
CA PHE A 150 9.28 -24.41 -11.85
C PHE A 150 10.41 -25.01 -12.70
N THR A 151 11.54 -25.23 -12.05
CA THR A 151 12.68 -25.91 -12.65
C THR A 151 12.52 -27.42 -12.51
N VAL A 152 12.59 -28.12 -13.63
CA VAL A 152 12.65 -29.58 -13.72
C VAL A 152 14.06 -29.94 -14.06
N LYS A 153 14.71 -30.77 -13.24
CA LYS A 153 16.03 -31.33 -13.52
C LYS A 153 15.89 -32.74 -14.06
N PHE A 154 16.84 -33.17 -14.87
CA PHE A 154 16.85 -34.50 -15.45
C PHE A 154 18.03 -35.30 -14.92
N ASP A 155 17.74 -36.43 -14.27
CA ASP A 155 18.72 -37.43 -13.89
C ASP A 155 18.63 -38.61 -14.87
N TYR A 156 19.65 -38.76 -15.70
CA TYR A 156 19.67 -39.75 -16.76
C TYR A 156 19.94 -41.18 -16.25
N ASP A 157 20.18 -41.37 -14.95
CA ASP A 157 20.48 -42.68 -14.33
C ASP A 157 21.57 -43.46 -15.09
N GLY A 158 22.68 -42.79 -15.37
CA GLY A 158 23.82 -43.35 -16.11
C GLY A 158 23.60 -43.51 -17.62
N GLY A 159 22.48 -43.04 -18.17
CA GLY A 159 22.32 -42.79 -19.60
C GLY A 159 22.90 -41.42 -20.03
N THR A 160 22.81 -41.13 -21.33
CA THR A 160 23.15 -39.82 -21.92
C THR A 160 22.07 -39.42 -22.92
N GLY A 161 22.09 -38.20 -23.46
CA GLY A 161 21.27 -37.86 -24.63
C GLY A 161 21.76 -38.57 -25.89
N ALA A 162 20.91 -38.58 -26.92
CA ALA A 162 21.17 -39.26 -28.18
C ALA A 162 22.41 -38.74 -28.94
N ASP A 163 22.78 -37.47 -28.73
CA ASP A 163 23.98 -36.81 -29.26
C ASP A 163 25.19 -36.89 -28.30
N GLY A 164 25.06 -37.61 -27.19
CA GLY A 164 26.05 -37.66 -26.11
C GLY A 164 25.98 -36.48 -25.14
N SER A 165 25.07 -35.52 -25.33
CA SER A 165 24.85 -34.40 -24.43
C SER A 165 23.78 -34.71 -23.38
N THR A 166 23.74 -33.97 -22.28
CA THR A 166 22.65 -34.07 -21.28
C THR A 166 21.98 -32.72 -21.12
N VAL A 167 20.65 -32.70 -21.19
CA VAL A 167 19.85 -31.54 -20.83
C VAL A 167 19.73 -31.54 -19.32
N GLU A 168 20.38 -30.60 -18.63
CA GLU A 168 20.39 -30.59 -17.16
C GLU A 168 19.04 -30.20 -16.57
N SER A 169 18.35 -29.25 -17.18
CA SER A 169 17.07 -28.75 -16.68
C SER A 169 16.18 -28.08 -17.72
N LYS A 170 14.91 -27.89 -17.37
CA LYS A 170 13.87 -27.21 -18.15
C LYS A 170 12.95 -26.41 -17.23
N GLN A 171 12.47 -25.27 -17.70
CA GLN A 171 11.39 -24.53 -17.04
C GLN A 171 10.03 -25.07 -17.52
N VAL A 172 9.12 -25.29 -16.58
CA VAL A 172 7.73 -25.69 -16.84
C VAL A 172 6.76 -24.79 -16.09
N THR A 173 5.58 -24.57 -16.65
CA THR A 173 4.53 -23.74 -16.05
C THR A 173 3.53 -24.61 -15.28
N PHE A 174 3.17 -24.20 -14.07
CA PHE A 174 2.12 -24.87 -13.30
C PHE A 174 0.79 -24.91 -14.05
N GLY A 175 0.12 -26.06 -14.05
CA GLY A 175 -1.17 -26.25 -14.74
C GLY A 175 -1.06 -26.46 -16.25
N GLU A 176 0.13 -26.31 -16.84
CA GLU A 176 0.42 -26.70 -18.23
C GLU A 176 1.05 -28.10 -18.29
N THR A 177 1.15 -28.67 -19.48
CA THR A 177 1.82 -29.97 -19.68
C THR A 177 3.34 -29.83 -19.68
N TYR A 178 4.07 -30.89 -19.33
CA TYR A 178 5.54 -30.90 -19.40
C TYR A 178 6.09 -30.57 -20.80
N GLY A 179 5.34 -30.86 -21.87
CA GLY A 179 5.78 -30.69 -23.25
C GLY A 179 6.94 -31.61 -23.60
N GLU A 180 7.68 -31.31 -24.67
CA GLU A 180 8.78 -32.17 -25.13
C GLU A 180 9.82 -32.42 -24.03
N LEU A 181 10.11 -33.71 -23.77
CA LEU A 181 11.10 -34.17 -22.80
C LEU A 181 12.28 -34.81 -23.52
N PRO A 182 13.51 -34.70 -22.98
CA PRO A 182 14.66 -35.37 -23.56
C PRO A 182 14.45 -36.89 -23.60
N THR A 183 14.98 -37.53 -24.64
CA THR A 183 14.94 -38.99 -24.83
C THR A 183 16.35 -39.55 -24.63
N PRO A 184 16.67 -40.03 -23.41
CA PRO A 184 18.00 -40.54 -23.12
C PRO A 184 18.22 -41.91 -23.79
N VAL A 185 19.48 -42.25 -23.97
CA VAL A 185 19.97 -43.55 -24.43
C VAL A 185 20.96 -44.13 -23.42
N LYS A 186 20.91 -45.45 -23.23
CA LYS A 186 21.83 -46.20 -22.36
C LYS A 186 22.14 -47.53 -23.03
N GLU A 187 23.42 -47.86 -23.18
CA GLU A 187 23.86 -49.04 -23.91
C GLU A 187 23.26 -50.32 -23.29
N GLY A 188 22.66 -51.16 -24.15
CA GLY A 188 22.04 -52.41 -23.74
C GLY A 188 20.72 -52.29 -22.96
N SER A 189 20.13 -51.10 -22.86
CA SER A 189 18.86 -50.86 -22.15
C SER A 189 17.83 -50.15 -23.03
N THR A 190 16.54 -50.31 -22.73
CA THR A 190 15.45 -49.56 -23.37
C THR A 190 14.93 -48.49 -22.42
N PHE A 191 14.79 -47.25 -22.90
CA PHE A 191 14.24 -46.16 -22.09
C PHE A 191 12.77 -46.44 -21.72
N GLY A 192 12.50 -46.55 -20.42
CA GLY A 192 11.18 -46.83 -19.84
C GLY A 192 10.33 -45.58 -19.59
N GLY A 193 10.94 -44.40 -19.62
CA GLY A 193 10.28 -43.12 -19.35
C GLY A 193 10.92 -42.37 -18.18
N TRP A 194 10.46 -41.12 -18.00
CA TRP A 194 10.83 -40.30 -16.85
C TRP A 194 9.94 -40.66 -15.67
N GLU A 195 10.52 -40.88 -14.50
CA GLU A 195 9.79 -41.14 -13.26
C GLU A 195 10.02 -40.02 -12.25
N TYR A 196 8.97 -39.66 -11.52
CA TYR A 196 9.07 -38.86 -10.31
C TYR A 196 8.12 -39.38 -9.25
N SER A 197 8.66 -39.65 -8.06
CA SER A 197 7.88 -40.11 -6.90
C SER A 197 6.99 -41.34 -7.21
N GLY A 198 7.50 -42.28 -8.01
CA GLY A 198 6.76 -43.50 -8.40
C GLY A 198 5.76 -43.31 -9.55
N GLN A 199 5.65 -42.12 -10.13
CA GLN A 199 4.78 -41.85 -11.27
C GLN A 199 5.60 -41.62 -12.54
N ILE A 200 5.20 -42.25 -13.65
CA ILE A 200 5.75 -41.95 -14.96
C ILE A 200 5.24 -40.59 -15.45
N ILE A 201 6.16 -39.71 -15.81
CA ILE A 201 5.92 -38.38 -16.35
C ILE A 201 6.16 -38.43 -17.86
N THR A 202 5.15 -38.00 -18.60
CA THR A 202 5.17 -37.89 -20.07
C THR A 202 5.03 -36.43 -20.50
N ALA A 203 5.24 -36.16 -21.78
CA ALA A 203 5.06 -34.82 -22.35
C ALA A 203 3.65 -34.25 -22.11
N ASP A 204 2.63 -35.10 -22.06
CA ASP A 204 1.23 -34.70 -21.86
C ASP A 204 0.81 -34.65 -20.39
N THR A 205 1.71 -35.01 -19.46
CA THR A 205 1.42 -34.94 -18.03
C THR A 205 1.31 -33.47 -17.61
N VAL A 206 0.27 -33.11 -16.86
CA VAL A 206 0.10 -31.74 -16.33
C VAL A 206 0.99 -31.53 -15.12
N VAL A 207 1.70 -30.40 -15.08
CA VAL A 207 2.54 -30.00 -13.95
C VAL A 207 1.66 -29.61 -12.77
N GLN A 208 1.75 -30.42 -11.71
CA GLN A 208 1.07 -30.17 -10.42
C GLN A 208 2.08 -29.91 -9.29
N MET A 209 3.37 -30.03 -9.57
CA MET A 209 4.44 -29.79 -8.60
C MET A 209 4.62 -28.29 -8.41
N THR A 210 4.73 -27.86 -7.15
CA THR A 210 4.86 -26.44 -6.78
C THR A 210 6.29 -26.05 -6.43
N GLY A 211 7.27 -26.78 -6.92
CA GLY A 211 8.68 -26.59 -6.60
C GLY A 211 9.62 -27.31 -7.57
N GLU A 212 10.91 -27.06 -7.40
CA GLU A 212 11.95 -27.77 -8.14
C GLU A 212 11.85 -29.28 -7.86
N HIS A 213 11.97 -30.08 -8.92
CA HIS A 213 11.98 -31.53 -8.82
C HIS A 213 12.86 -32.16 -9.91
N VAL A 214 13.26 -33.40 -9.67
CA VAL A 214 14.16 -34.15 -10.54
C VAL A 214 13.39 -35.31 -11.15
N LEU A 215 13.31 -35.37 -12.48
CA LEU A 215 12.81 -36.54 -13.17
C LEU A 215 13.98 -37.52 -13.36
N THR A 216 13.79 -38.78 -12.98
CA THR A 216 14.81 -39.82 -13.13
C THR A 216 14.46 -40.75 -14.29
N ALA A 217 15.43 -41.05 -15.15
CA ALA A 217 15.25 -41.97 -16.24
C ALA A 217 15.11 -43.41 -15.74
N THR A 218 14.11 -44.12 -16.24
CA THR A 218 13.93 -45.55 -15.96
C THR A 218 14.35 -46.38 -17.17
N TRP A 219 14.84 -47.59 -16.91
CA TRP A 219 15.43 -48.47 -17.92
C TRP A 219 14.88 -49.89 -17.78
N ASN A 220 14.58 -50.55 -18.90
CA ASN A 220 14.19 -51.96 -18.99
C ASN A 220 15.21 -52.78 -19.79
#